data_AF-A0A3M0MA55-F1
#
_entry.id   AF-A0A3M0MA55-F1
#
_cell.length_a   1.000
_cell.length_b   1.000
_cell.length_c   1.000
_cell.angle_alpha   90.00
_cell.angle_beta   90.00
_cell.angle_gamma   90.00
#
_symmetry.space_group_name_H-M   'P 1'
#
loop_
_entity.id
_entity.type
_entity.pdbx_description
1 polymer ?
#
loop_
_entity_poly.entity_id
_entity_poly.type
_entity_poly.pdbx_seq_one_letter_code
_entity_poly.pdbx_strand_id
1 'polypeptide(L)'
;MLRLIALFSALIMGAAPAIADAPLIILDRNQLPFDLGPGHPANNPAKPSNSPNASWNSAGNTANSPSAWENRPSNPANEKRLIITADGGVLGYYATNAGGVLNLFDVNGRRVAYRPASGTRSLFTVGGEWCGTVDSGSGGSFVLAVTRGCAFRFGR
;
A
#
# COMPACT_ATOMS: atom_id res chain seq x y z
N MET A 1 -59.29 27.39 -7.74
CA MET A 1 -58.49 26.40 -8.50
C MET A 1 -57.09 26.40 -7.88
N LEU A 2 -56.82 25.64 -6.82
CA LEU A 2 -56.48 24.20 -6.78
C LEU A 2 -55.26 23.84 -7.65
N ARG A 3 -54.05 23.95 -7.07
CA ARG A 3 -53.06 22.88 -6.82
C ARG A 3 -51.61 23.37 -6.97
N LEU A 4 -50.97 23.62 -5.82
CA LEU A 4 -49.58 23.23 -5.57
C LEU A 4 -49.42 21.74 -5.92
N ILE A 5 -48.31 21.36 -6.58
CA ILE A 5 -47.48 20.19 -6.22
C ILE A 5 -46.14 20.37 -6.96
N ALA A 6 -45.08 20.42 -6.16
CA ALA A 6 -43.68 20.44 -6.56
C ALA A 6 -43.23 19.07 -7.05
N LEU A 7 -42.19 19.00 -7.88
CA LEU A 7 -41.27 17.86 -7.85
C LEU A 7 -39.86 18.33 -8.29
N PHE A 8 -39.11 18.77 -7.27
CA PHE A 8 -37.66 18.87 -7.31
C PHE A 8 -37.11 17.45 -7.13
N SER A 9 -36.54 16.84 -8.17
CA SER A 9 -35.81 15.57 -8.04
C SER A 9 -34.34 15.82 -8.37
N ALA A 10 -33.64 16.42 -7.41
CA ALA A 10 -32.18 16.42 -7.37
C ALA A 10 -31.73 15.03 -6.88
N LEU A 11 -31.33 14.18 -7.82
CA LEU A 11 -30.69 12.89 -7.54
C LEU A 11 -29.25 13.17 -7.06
N ILE A 12 -29.08 13.48 -5.77
CA ILE A 12 -27.75 13.55 -5.15
C ILE A 12 -27.32 12.10 -4.92
N MET A 13 -26.73 11.48 -5.94
CA MET A 13 -25.86 10.33 -5.77
C MET A 13 -24.62 10.80 -5.02
N GLY A 14 -24.71 10.83 -3.69
CA GLY A 14 -23.55 10.93 -2.82
C GLY A 14 -22.71 9.69 -3.04
N ALA A 15 -21.68 9.79 -3.90
CA ALA A 15 -20.58 8.85 -3.87
C ALA A 15 -20.00 8.92 -2.46
N ALA A 16 -20.23 7.88 -1.64
CA ALA A 16 -19.52 7.75 -0.38
C ALA A 16 -18.01 7.87 -0.71
N PRO A 17 -17.25 8.70 0.00
CA PRO A 17 -15.81 8.71 -0.19
C PRO A 17 -15.32 7.29 0.06
N ALA A 18 -14.79 6.64 -0.98
CA ALA A 18 -14.11 5.38 -0.81
C ALA A 18 -12.95 5.64 0.14
N ILE A 19 -13.07 5.17 1.38
CA ILE A 19 -11.95 5.14 2.31
C ILE A 19 -10.96 4.18 1.65
N ALA A 20 -9.81 4.71 1.23
CA ALA A 20 -8.80 3.95 0.53
C ALA A 20 -8.00 3.14 1.57
N ASP A 21 -8.66 2.16 2.14
CA ASP A 21 -8.03 1.19 3.01
C ASP A 21 -7.44 0.07 2.15
N ALA A 22 -6.22 -0.34 2.48
CA ALA A 22 -5.51 -1.43 1.84
C ALA A 22 -5.55 -2.67 2.75
N PRO A 23 -6.39 -3.67 2.45
CA PRO A 23 -6.40 -4.91 3.21
C PRO A 23 -5.05 -5.61 3.10
N LEU A 24 -4.52 -6.04 4.24
CA LEU A 24 -3.36 -6.90 4.32
C LEU A 24 -3.82 -8.34 4.58
N ILE A 25 -3.51 -9.24 3.65
CA ILE A 25 -3.77 -10.67 3.76
C ILE A 25 -2.46 -11.45 3.83
N ILE A 26 -2.48 -12.55 4.56
CA ILE A 26 -1.34 -13.47 4.60
C ILE A 26 -1.42 -14.39 3.38
N LEU A 27 -0.35 -14.39 2.59
CA LEU A 27 -0.20 -15.28 1.45
C LEU A 27 -0.14 -16.74 1.87
N ASP A 28 -0.96 -17.55 1.21
CA ASP A 28 -0.67 -18.97 1.02
C ASP A 28 0.27 -19.12 -0.19
N ARG A 29 1.53 -19.49 0.07
CA ARG A 29 2.54 -19.65 -0.97
C ARG A 29 2.20 -20.74 -1.98
N ASN A 30 1.37 -21.72 -1.62
CA ASN A 30 1.00 -22.81 -2.51
C ASN A 30 -0.03 -22.39 -3.55
N GLN A 31 -0.71 -21.26 -3.31
CA GLN A 31 -1.76 -20.74 -4.19
C GLN A 31 -1.31 -19.50 -4.97
N LEU A 32 -0.07 -19.02 -4.77
CA LEU A 32 0.44 -17.84 -5.44
C LEU A 32 0.83 -18.17 -6.89
N PRO A 33 0.20 -17.54 -7.90
CA PRO A 33 0.63 -17.66 -9.29
C PRO A 33 2.10 -17.29 -9.46
N PHE A 34 2.81 -17.98 -10.34
CA PHE A 34 4.25 -17.77 -10.58
C PHE A 34 4.59 -16.29 -10.85
N ASP A 35 3.79 -15.62 -11.68
CA ASP A 35 3.98 -14.21 -12.08
C ASP A 35 3.91 -13.21 -10.91
N LEU A 36 3.34 -13.62 -9.78
CA LEU A 36 3.22 -12.81 -8.56
C LEU A 36 4.29 -13.17 -7.53
N GLY A 37 4.96 -14.32 -7.67
CA GLY A 37 5.95 -14.81 -6.74
C GLY A 37 7.37 -14.32 -7.04
N PRO A 38 8.31 -14.51 -6.09
CA PRO A 38 9.71 -14.11 -6.24
C PRO A 38 10.49 -14.96 -7.26
N GLY A 39 9.92 -16.09 -7.70
CA GLY A 39 10.50 -16.92 -8.76
C GLY A 39 10.44 -16.26 -10.14
N HIS A 40 9.51 -15.34 -10.36
CA HIS A 40 9.44 -14.59 -11.60
C HIS A 40 10.58 -13.54 -11.68
N PRO A 41 11.34 -13.44 -12.78
CA PRO A 41 12.53 -12.58 -12.87
C PRO A 41 12.29 -11.11 -12.50
N ALA A 42 11.10 -10.58 -12.83
CA ALA A 42 10.73 -9.21 -12.49
C ALA A 42 10.61 -8.97 -10.97
N ASN A 43 10.25 -10.01 -10.21
CA ASN A 43 9.96 -9.97 -8.78
C ASN A 43 11.16 -10.43 -7.93
N ASN A 44 12.23 -10.89 -8.57
CA ASN A 44 13.40 -11.42 -7.88
C ASN A 44 14.06 -10.33 -7.01
N PRO A 45 14.26 -10.56 -5.70
CA PRO A 45 14.93 -9.62 -4.81
C PRO A 45 16.37 -9.26 -5.22
N ALA A 46 17.06 -10.18 -5.89
CA ALA A 46 18.42 -9.95 -6.38
C ALA A 46 18.47 -9.04 -7.62
N LYS A 47 17.33 -8.72 -8.24
CA LYS A 47 17.27 -7.78 -9.36
C LYS A 47 17.67 -6.38 -8.87
N PRO A 48 18.64 -5.69 -9.49
CA PRO A 48 19.13 -4.39 -9.01
C PRO A 48 18.05 -3.32 -8.82
N SER A 49 17.03 -3.29 -9.70
CA SER A 49 15.91 -2.34 -9.58
C SER A 49 15.03 -2.56 -8.35
N ASN A 50 15.05 -3.77 -7.78
CA ASN A 50 14.27 -4.16 -6.62
C ASN A 50 15.08 -4.04 -5.32
N SER A 51 16.37 -3.74 -5.43
CA SER A 51 17.28 -3.70 -4.29
C SER A 51 16.91 -2.57 -3.32
N PRO A 52 17.07 -2.79 -2.00
CA PRO A 52 16.95 -1.72 -1.00
C PRO A 52 18.11 -0.73 -1.11
N ASN A 53 19.15 -1.00 -1.90
CA ASN A 53 20.25 -0.07 -2.13
C ASN A 53 20.08 0.75 -3.41
N ALA A 54 19.03 0.51 -4.19
CA ALA A 54 18.72 1.34 -5.35
C ALA A 54 18.33 2.76 -4.89
N SER A 55 18.74 3.77 -5.65
CA SER A 55 18.63 5.19 -5.29
C SER A 55 17.25 5.60 -4.78
N TRP A 56 16.19 5.20 -5.49
CA TRP A 56 14.81 5.52 -5.12
C TRP A 56 14.21 4.63 -4.02
N ASN A 57 14.71 3.40 -3.86
CA ASN A 57 14.18 2.44 -2.89
C ASN A 57 14.81 2.61 -1.50
N SER A 58 16.03 3.12 -1.44
CA SER A 58 16.87 3.12 -0.25
C SER A 58 16.27 3.85 0.93
N ALA A 59 16.44 3.27 2.12
CA ALA A 59 16.11 3.93 3.38
C ALA A 59 16.97 5.17 3.64
N GLY A 60 18.15 5.26 3.01
CA GLY A 60 19.00 6.46 3.04
C GLY A 60 18.50 7.60 2.14
N ASN A 61 17.55 7.34 1.25
CA ASN A 61 16.90 8.39 0.46
C ASN A 61 15.92 9.14 1.35
N THR A 62 16.10 10.45 1.50
CA THR A 62 15.26 11.32 2.35
C THR A 62 13.78 11.31 1.94
N ALA A 63 13.47 11.04 0.67
CA ALA A 63 12.09 10.88 0.18
C ALA A 63 11.39 9.63 0.73
N ASN A 64 12.14 8.67 1.31
CA ASN A 64 11.60 7.50 2.01
C ASN A 64 11.59 7.66 3.53
N SER A 65 12.10 8.78 4.04
CA SER A 65 12.12 9.06 5.46
C SER A 65 10.69 9.23 5.98
N PRO A 66 10.35 8.68 7.16
CA PRO A 66 9.06 8.96 7.79
C PRO A 66 8.91 10.40 8.26
N SER A 67 10.01 11.16 8.34
CA SER A 67 9.99 12.60 8.60
C SER A 67 9.74 13.45 7.36
N ALA A 68 9.70 12.88 6.15
CA ALA A 68 9.27 13.60 4.95
C ALA A 68 7.76 13.86 5.00
N TRP A 69 7.31 15.04 4.59
CA TRP A 69 5.90 15.46 4.72
C TRP A 69 4.91 14.43 4.16
N GLU A 70 5.21 13.87 2.99
CA GLU A 70 4.37 12.88 2.30
C GLU A 70 4.26 11.57 3.08
N ASN A 71 5.27 11.22 3.88
CA ASN A 71 5.36 9.95 4.61
C ASN A 71 5.00 10.07 6.09
N ARG A 72 4.84 11.28 6.63
CA ARG A 72 4.54 11.47 8.06
C ARG A 72 3.20 10.82 8.44
N PRO A 73 3.09 10.15 9.60
CA PRO A 73 1.80 9.68 10.11
C PRO A 73 0.81 10.83 10.31
N SER A 74 1.32 12.00 10.70
CA SER A 74 0.52 13.22 10.94
C SER A 74 0.07 13.93 9.67
N ASN A 75 0.37 13.41 8.48
CA ASN A 75 -0.16 13.95 7.23
C ASN A 75 -1.62 13.51 7.11
N PRO A 76 -2.60 14.42 7.00
CA PRO A 76 -4.02 14.06 6.92
C PRO A 76 -4.38 13.15 5.74
N ALA A 77 -3.55 13.10 4.69
CA ALA A 77 -3.71 12.15 3.61
C ALA A 77 -3.43 10.70 4.05
N ASN A 78 -2.49 10.50 4.98
CA ASN A 78 -2.08 9.18 5.45
C ASN A 78 -3.02 8.60 6.52
N GLU A 79 -3.78 9.46 7.21
CA GLU A 79 -4.91 9.05 8.06
C GLU A 79 -6.00 8.29 7.27
N LYS A 80 -6.03 8.44 5.94
CA LYS A 80 -7.00 7.81 5.03
C LYS A 80 -6.40 6.72 4.14
N ARG A 81 -5.11 6.39 4.35
CA ARG A 81 -4.34 5.41 3.57
C ARG A 81 -3.90 4.28 4.48
N LEU A 82 -4.87 3.63 5.11
CA LEU A 82 -4.62 2.68 6.17
C LEU A 82 -4.30 1.30 5.59
N ILE A 83 -3.44 0.56 6.28
CA ILE A 83 -3.23 -0.85 6.07
C ILE A 83 -4.02 -1.57 7.15
N ILE A 84 -5.02 -2.37 6.74
CA ILE A 84 -5.99 -2.95 7.67
C ILE A 84 -5.98 -4.48 7.65
N THR A 85 -6.28 -5.09 8.78
CA THR A 85 -6.59 -6.52 8.88
C THR A 85 -8.03 -6.80 8.41
N ALA A 86 -8.36 -8.08 8.21
CA ALA A 86 -9.69 -8.50 7.80
C ALA A 86 -10.80 -8.14 8.81
N ASP A 87 -10.46 -8.01 10.09
CA ASP A 87 -11.34 -7.58 11.19
C ASP A 87 -11.36 -6.04 11.39
N GLY A 88 -10.66 -5.28 10.54
CA GLY A 88 -10.67 -3.81 10.56
C GLY A 88 -9.64 -3.16 11.49
N GLY A 89 -8.75 -3.94 12.10
CA GLY A 89 -7.63 -3.42 12.87
C GLY A 89 -6.61 -2.72 11.98
N VAL A 90 -6.03 -1.61 12.46
CA VAL A 90 -5.02 -0.84 11.72
C VAL A 90 -3.62 -1.36 12.04
N LEU A 91 -2.90 -1.81 11.01
CA LEU A 91 -1.51 -2.26 11.10
C LEU A 91 -0.51 -1.16 10.78
N GLY A 92 -0.96 -0.13 10.06
CA GLY A 92 -0.09 0.95 9.60
C GLY A 92 -0.73 1.73 8.48
N TYR A 93 0.11 2.35 7.65
CA TYR A 93 -0.33 3.19 6.55
C TYR A 93 0.63 3.12 5.37
N TYR A 94 0.20 3.65 4.23
CA TYR A 94 1.03 3.71 3.04
C TYR A 94 1.14 5.11 2.46
N ALA A 95 2.27 5.40 1.82
CA ALA A 95 2.52 6.66 1.13
C ALA A 95 3.41 6.43 -0.08
N THR A 96 3.28 7.26 -1.11
CA THR A 96 4.12 7.18 -2.31
C THR A 96 5.10 8.35 -2.32
N ASN A 97 6.39 8.06 -2.51
CA ASN A 97 7.41 9.10 -2.60
C ASN A 97 7.40 9.79 -3.98
N ALA A 98 8.17 10.87 -4.12
CA ALA A 98 8.27 11.65 -5.37
C ALA A 98 8.77 10.84 -6.58
N GLY A 99 9.49 9.74 -6.36
CA GLY A 99 9.95 8.82 -7.40
C GLY A 99 8.95 7.70 -7.74
N GLY A 100 7.77 7.69 -7.12
CA GLY A 100 6.73 6.69 -7.35
C GLY A 100 6.87 5.40 -6.52
N VAL A 101 7.86 5.29 -5.62
CA VAL A 101 8.01 4.14 -4.72
C VAL A 101 6.89 4.18 -3.69
N LEU A 102 6.14 3.10 -3.57
CA LEU A 102 5.16 2.92 -2.50
C LEU A 102 5.87 2.48 -1.24
N ASN A 103 5.73 3.23 -0.17
CA ASN A 103 6.26 2.94 1.15
C ASN A 103 5.12 2.44 2.05
N LEU A 104 5.40 1.37 2.80
CA LEU A 104 4.51 0.84 3.82
C LEU A 104 5.14 1.08 5.18
N PHE A 105 4.41 1.75 6.06
CA PHE A 105 4.82 2.11 7.40
C PHE A 105 3.94 1.38 8.41
N ASP A 106 4.47 1.10 9.60
CA ASP A 106 3.64 0.74 10.75
C ASP A 106 2.96 1.97 11.35
N VAL A 107 2.12 1.76 12.38
CA VAL A 107 1.40 2.83 13.08
C VAL A 107 2.30 3.87 13.74
N ASN A 108 3.56 3.53 14.02
CA ASN A 108 4.56 4.43 14.61
C ASN A 108 5.34 5.22 13.55
N GLY A 109 5.06 5.00 12.26
CA GLY A 109 5.78 5.61 11.15
C GLY A 109 7.13 4.96 10.85
N ARG A 110 7.41 3.75 11.34
CA ARG A 110 8.61 3.01 10.90
C ARG A 110 8.32 2.33 9.57
N ARG A 111 9.18 2.56 8.57
CA ARG A 111 9.06 1.93 7.25
C ARG A 111 9.31 0.42 7.37
N VAL A 112 8.33 -0.39 6.98
CA VAL A 112 8.37 -1.84 7.05
C VAL A 112 8.79 -2.45 5.72
N ALA A 113 8.19 -1.96 4.63
CA ALA A 113 8.36 -2.50 3.30
C ALA A 113 8.14 -1.42 2.23
N TYR A 114 8.43 -1.76 0.98
CA TYR A 114 8.20 -0.90 -0.17
C TYR A 114 7.93 -1.68 -1.45
N ARG A 115 7.28 -1.02 -2.41
CA ARG A 115 7.20 -1.47 -3.81
C ARG A 115 8.05 -0.52 -4.66
N PRO A 116 9.02 -1.01 -5.46
CA PRO A 116 9.73 -0.20 -6.45
C PRO A 116 8.75 0.55 -7.36
N ALA A 117 9.17 1.70 -7.88
CA ALA A 117 8.32 2.57 -8.68
C ALA A 117 7.70 1.84 -9.89
N SER A 118 8.46 0.97 -10.55
CA SER A 118 8.04 0.27 -11.76
C SER A 118 8.68 -1.12 -11.89
N GLY A 119 8.20 -1.89 -12.87
CA GLY A 119 8.80 -3.15 -13.28
C GLY A 119 8.52 -4.34 -12.37
N THR A 120 7.74 -4.17 -11.30
CA THR A 120 7.27 -5.27 -10.44
C THR A 120 6.05 -4.85 -9.61
N ARG A 121 5.22 -5.83 -9.27
CA ARG A 121 4.15 -5.72 -8.26
C ARG A 121 4.61 -6.20 -6.88
N SER A 122 5.84 -6.69 -6.75
CA SER A 122 6.36 -7.22 -5.50
C SER A 122 6.68 -6.12 -4.49
N LEU A 123 6.47 -6.49 -3.24
CA LEU A 123 6.88 -5.76 -2.06
C LEU A 123 8.19 -6.35 -1.55
N PHE A 124 9.08 -5.50 -1.07
CA PHE A 124 10.33 -5.89 -0.45
C PHE A 124 10.44 -5.25 0.92
N THR A 125 11.03 -5.95 1.88
CA THR A 125 11.34 -5.35 3.18
C THR A 125 12.41 -4.28 3.01
N VAL A 126 12.57 -3.39 3.99
CA VAL A 126 13.69 -2.44 3.99
C VAL A 126 15.08 -3.12 3.98
N GLY A 127 15.14 -4.41 4.36
CA GLY A 127 16.32 -5.26 4.24
C GLY A 127 16.48 -5.96 2.88
N GLY A 128 15.53 -5.79 1.96
CA GLY A 128 15.58 -6.35 0.60
C GLY A 128 15.02 -7.76 0.46
N GLU A 129 14.41 -8.33 1.49
CA GLU A 129 13.74 -9.64 1.38
C GLU A 129 12.42 -9.49 0.63
N TRP A 130 12.01 -10.51 -0.13
CA TRP A 130 10.67 -10.53 -0.71
C TRP A 130 9.61 -10.56 0.40
N CYS A 131 8.75 -9.53 0.44
CA CYS A 131 7.72 -9.35 1.46
C CYS A 131 6.34 -9.83 0.97
N GLY A 132 6.08 -9.82 -0.34
CA GLY A 132 4.77 -10.14 -0.88
C GLY A 132 4.53 -9.50 -2.25
N THR A 133 3.27 -9.33 -2.61
CA THR A 133 2.84 -8.61 -3.80
C THR A 133 1.71 -7.65 -3.45
N VAL A 134 1.62 -6.55 -4.21
CA VAL A 134 0.45 -5.67 -4.21
C VAL A 134 -0.34 -5.93 -5.49
N ASP A 135 -1.67 -6.00 -5.36
CA ASP A 135 -2.56 -6.05 -6.52
C ASP A 135 -3.54 -4.88 -6.50
N SER A 136 -3.59 -4.14 -7.60
CA SER A 136 -4.48 -2.99 -7.76
C SER A 136 -5.88 -3.48 -8.09
N GLY A 137 -6.84 -3.20 -7.21
CA GLY A 137 -8.26 -3.38 -7.47
C GLY A 137 -8.85 -2.24 -8.30
N SER A 138 -10.09 -2.41 -8.74
CA SER A 138 -10.85 -1.38 -9.45
C SER A 138 -11.12 -0.18 -8.52
N GLY A 139 -10.97 1.05 -9.01
CA GLY A 139 -11.30 2.27 -8.25
C GLY A 139 -10.18 2.82 -7.34
N GLY A 140 -8.94 2.35 -7.48
CA GLY A 140 -7.78 2.91 -6.77
C GLY A 140 -7.45 2.26 -5.42
N SER A 141 -8.28 1.31 -4.96
CA SER A 141 -7.95 0.41 -3.84
C SER A 141 -6.97 -0.67 -4.27
N PHE A 142 -6.10 -1.14 -3.38
CA PHE A 142 -5.23 -2.29 -3.64
C PHE A 142 -5.19 -3.21 -2.42
N VAL A 143 -4.86 -4.48 -2.66
CA VAL A 143 -4.66 -5.48 -1.61
C VAL A 143 -3.17 -5.77 -1.45
N LEU A 144 -2.72 -5.85 -0.20
CA LEU A 144 -1.37 -6.24 0.18
C LEU A 144 -1.38 -7.71 0.56
N ALA A 145 -0.93 -8.57 -0.35
CA ALA A 145 -0.78 -9.99 -0.06
C ALA A 145 0.68 -10.24 0.35
N VAL A 146 0.92 -10.49 1.63
CA VAL A 146 2.27 -10.56 2.20
C VAL A 146 2.59 -11.89 2.85
N THR A 147 3.87 -12.21 2.96
CA THR A 147 4.31 -13.35 3.76
C THR A 147 3.98 -13.13 5.24
N ARG A 148 3.77 -14.22 5.97
CA ARG A 148 3.57 -14.18 7.43
C ARG A 148 4.70 -13.42 8.14
N GLY A 149 5.95 -13.65 7.73
CA GLY A 149 7.12 -12.95 8.27
C GLY A 149 7.07 -11.44 8.05
N CYS A 150 6.59 -10.99 6.88
CA CYS A 150 6.44 -9.56 6.63
C CYS A 150 5.30 -8.93 7.43
N ALA A 151 4.15 -9.60 7.53
CA ALA A 151 3.03 -9.12 8.35
C ALA A 151 3.43 -8.88 9.82
N PHE A 152 4.19 -9.80 10.41
CA PHE A 152 4.68 -9.64 11.78
C PHE A 152 5.58 -8.42 12.00
N ARG A 153 6.16 -7.84 10.94
CA ARG A 153 7.00 -6.64 11.05
C ARG A 153 6.18 -5.36 11.25
N PHE A 154 4.87 -5.37 11.05
CA PHE A 154 4.01 -4.20 11.31
C PHE A 154 3.66 -4.03 12.79
N GLY A 155 3.64 -5.11 13.57
CA GLY A 155 3.33 -5.07 15.01
C GLY A 155 4.54 -4.96 15.95
N ARG A 156 5.70 -4.49 15.44
CA ARG A 156 6.97 -4.40 16.19
C ARG A 156 7.36 -2.97 16.48
#